data_AF-A0A1F9REY1-F1
#
_entry.id   AF-A0A1F9REY1-F1
#
_cell.length_a   1.000
_cell.length_b   1.000
_cell.length_c   1.000
_cell.angle_alpha   90.00
_cell.angle_beta   90.00
_cell.angle_gamma   90.00
#
_symmetry.space_group_name_H-M   'P 1'
#
loop_
_entity.id
_entity.type
_entity.pdbx_description
1 polymer ?
#
loop_
_entity_poly.entity_id
_entity_poly.type
_entity_poly.pdbx_seq_one_letter_code
_entity_poly.pdbx_strand_id
1 'polypeptide(L)'
;MIEDQNDILDSRIKLHDRHRFEIKLDIDLDAASRSSYEVETYFFIPRSLNIGPHNYSKEKFYNSSQRYIRWRTPKMGLGKICDPALKTSPLNRVREDLAKVLAGSGEQELADGICHELRLLGCIIRGEIRDYVKIFVEGLATYSGAAPAAQRRLFVGEGLENFLGDLKRLESALNSLKAEISDPAVPLKVRETMAFFDEYVSLILEEYLTSLVEALRANPEARKRFEAVEKGVLAIVTAQNRYRQAMKYPSVLVPGSSNEVIIYRRGVLKKFVSSVLYLKAEFSEWESLTQVFFGLAAGGAMLFAVLVTLFFQRRYAMDSMPFVLAVVISYIFKDRIKDWLKLLFSKSLTRWISDRKIDILDCSGGGRIGLLKEAATFIQGKAVPPDISRMRRIDNITSVDEEGKPERVFKYKKEIILYPDVIMKTHERRRDLNDIMRFNIRDVVEQADDSLVEYPYVDPATGDLRKADCARVYHMNLVLKYTFADREGQTIVHYDRIRIVLNKDGIVRLEEVRGA
;
A
#
# COMPACT_ATOMS: atom_id res chain seq x y z
N MET A 1 -15.45 -25.56 -14.10
CA MET A 1 -15.03 -26.01 -12.76
C MET A 1 -14.15 -24.92 -12.23
N ILE A 2 -14.78 -23.97 -11.54
CA ILE A 2 -14.13 -22.80 -10.96
C ILE A 2 -13.52 -23.34 -9.68
N GLU A 3 -12.20 -23.45 -9.62
CA GLU A 3 -11.52 -23.68 -8.34
C GLU A 3 -11.87 -22.47 -7.47
N ASP A 4 -12.70 -22.72 -6.45
CA ASP A 4 -12.86 -21.87 -5.28
C ASP A 4 -11.49 -21.80 -4.58
N GLN A 5 -10.64 -20.88 -5.06
CA GLN A 5 -9.52 -20.37 -4.28
C GLN A 5 -10.11 -19.59 -3.10
N ASN A 6 -10.20 -20.25 -1.95
CA ASN A 6 -10.26 -19.59 -0.64
C ASN A 6 -8.92 -18.88 -0.36
N ASP A 7 -8.58 -17.87 -1.16
CA ASP A 7 -7.42 -17.01 -0.94
C ASP A 7 -7.87 -15.79 -0.12
N ILE A 8 -8.05 -16.00 1.18
CA ILE A 8 -8.47 -14.98 2.16
C ILE A 8 -7.42 -13.86 2.34
N LEU A 9 -6.23 -13.97 1.73
CA LEU A 9 -5.19 -12.93 1.71
C LEU A 9 -4.30 -13.11 0.47
N ASP A 10 -4.63 -12.41 -0.62
CA ASP A 10 -3.80 -12.39 -1.82
C ASP A 10 -2.70 -11.32 -1.65
N SER A 11 -1.56 -11.72 -1.08
CA SER A 11 -0.40 -10.85 -0.84
C SER A 11 0.29 -10.56 -2.17
N ARG A 12 0.23 -9.31 -2.63
CA ARG A 12 0.83 -8.88 -3.90
C ARG A 12 1.98 -7.95 -3.64
N ILE A 13 3.19 -8.42 -3.91
CA ILE A 13 4.40 -7.60 -3.78
C ILE A 13 4.82 -7.11 -5.17
N LYS A 14 5.03 -5.80 -5.29
CA LYS A 14 5.33 -5.15 -6.57
C LYS A 14 6.44 -4.12 -6.43
N LEU A 15 7.23 -3.99 -7.48
CA LEU A 15 8.15 -2.86 -7.62
C LEU A 15 7.31 -1.57 -7.83
N HIS A 16 7.52 -0.57 -6.99
CA HIS A 16 6.85 0.72 -7.10
C HIS A 16 7.70 1.73 -7.88
N ASP A 17 8.98 1.82 -7.51
CA ASP A 17 10.01 2.54 -8.24
C ASP A 17 11.39 1.92 -7.94
N ARG A 18 12.47 2.55 -8.41
CA ARG A 18 13.84 2.04 -8.23
C ARG A 18 14.22 1.82 -6.77
N HIS A 19 13.63 2.52 -5.80
CA HIS A 19 13.99 2.41 -4.38
C HIS A 19 12.83 1.95 -3.50
N ARG A 20 11.63 1.75 -4.04
CA ARG A 20 10.46 1.36 -3.28
C ARG A 20 9.82 0.11 -3.84
N PHE A 21 9.50 -0.81 -2.94
CA PHE A 21 8.58 -1.91 -3.23
C PHE A 21 7.33 -1.76 -2.37
N GLU A 22 6.20 -2.21 -2.90
CA GLU A 22 4.88 -2.17 -2.30
C GLU A 22 4.43 -3.59 -1.96
N ILE A 23 3.99 -3.80 -0.73
CA ILE A 23 3.26 -4.99 -0.28
C ILE A 23 1.81 -4.58 -0.11
N LYS A 24 0.91 -5.21 -0.86
CA LYS A 24 -0.53 -5.04 -0.73
C LYS A 24 -1.13 -6.28 -0.12
N LEU A 25 -1.86 -6.07 0.97
CA LEU A 25 -2.59 -7.09 1.71
C LEU A 25 -4.08 -6.83 1.62
N ASP A 26 -4.80 -7.89 1.36
CA ASP A 26 -6.23 -7.90 1.16
C ASP A 26 -6.89 -8.42 2.44
N ILE A 27 -7.69 -7.59 3.09
CA ILE A 27 -8.29 -7.88 4.40
C ILE A 27 -9.79 -7.98 4.23
N ASP A 28 -10.32 -9.19 4.34
CA ASP A 28 -11.76 -9.45 4.26
C ASP A 28 -12.37 -9.37 5.66
N LEU A 29 -13.35 -8.48 5.87
CA LEU A 29 -14.02 -8.35 7.16
C LEU A 29 -15.04 -9.49 7.34
N ASP A 30 -14.74 -10.42 8.23
CA ASP A 30 -15.74 -11.37 8.71
C ASP A 30 -16.73 -10.72 9.70
N ALA A 31 -17.92 -11.30 9.78
CA ALA A 31 -19.03 -10.84 10.63
C ALA A 31 -18.82 -11.06 12.14
N ALA A 32 -17.63 -11.47 12.58
CA ALA A 32 -17.29 -11.56 14.00
C ALA A 32 -17.16 -10.15 14.60
N SER A 33 -17.46 -9.99 15.89
CA SER A 33 -17.43 -8.69 16.58
C SER A 33 -16.03 -8.05 16.65
N ARG A 34 -14.96 -8.81 16.35
CA ARG A 34 -13.58 -8.33 16.30
C ARG A 34 -12.73 -9.18 15.36
N SER A 35 -12.27 -8.59 14.27
CA SER A 35 -11.29 -9.22 13.37
C SER A 35 -9.89 -8.70 13.68
N SER A 36 -8.94 -9.62 13.89
CA SER A 36 -7.55 -9.30 14.20
C SER A 36 -6.64 -9.93 13.15
N TYR A 37 -5.79 -9.12 12.54
CA TYR A 37 -4.82 -9.53 11.52
C TYR A 37 -3.43 -9.17 12.01
N GLU A 38 -2.54 -10.16 12.08
CA GLU A 38 -1.14 -9.97 12.42
C GLU A 38 -0.25 -10.27 11.22
N VAL A 39 0.67 -9.37 10.95
CA VAL A 39 1.68 -9.48 9.89
C VAL A 39 3.04 -9.31 10.53
N GLU A 40 3.84 -10.37 10.52
CA GLU A 40 5.24 -10.32 10.88
C GLU A 40 6.10 -10.38 9.61
N THR A 41 7.02 -9.43 9.47
CA THR A 41 7.93 -9.32 8.34
C THR A 41 9.36 -9.42 8.84
N TYR A 42 10.10 -10.42 8.35
CA TYR A 42 11.49 -10.67 8.70
C TYR A 42 12.37 -10.29 7.51
N PHE A 43 13.16 -9.25 7.68
CA PHE A 43 14.16 -8.80 6.72
C PHE A 43 15.51 -9.43 7.05
N PHE A 44 16.02 -10.24 6.14
CA PHE A 44 17.36 -10.83 6.18
C PHE A 44 18.28 -9.98 5.32
N ILE A 45 19.04 -9.10 5.98
CA ILE A 45 19.86 -8.08 5.33
C ILE A 45 21.31 -8.54 5.32
N PRO A 46 22.00 -8.58 4.15
CA PRO A 46 23.42 -8.89 4.08
C PRO A 46 24.26 -7.95 4.95
N ARG A 47 25.19 -8.50 5.74
CA ARG A 47 26.09 -7.67 6.57
C ARG A 47 26.99 -6.74 5.76
N SER A 48 27.25 -7.05 4.49
CA SER A 48 28.00 -6.19 3.57
C SER A 48 27.33 -4.84 3.31
N LEU A 49 26.00 -4.73 3.48
CA LEU A 49 25.28 -3.45 3.41
C LEU A 49 25.42 -2.63 4.71
N ASN A 50 26.14 -3.15 5.71
CA ASN A 50 26.43 -2.53 7.00
C ASN A 50 25.21 -2.06 7.82
N ILE A 51 23.98 -2.50 7.52
CA ILE A 51 22.79 -2.13 8.29
C ILE A 51 22.75 -2.84 9.64
N GLY A 52 22.55 -2.12 10.74
CA GLY A 52 22.42 -2.71 12.07
C GLY A 52 21.85 -1.78 13.14
N PRO A 53 21.77 -2.25 14.39
CA PRO A 53 21.13 -1.50 15.49
C PRO A 53 21.77 -0.14 15.80
N HIS A 54 23.01 0.09 15.39
CA HIS A 54 23.77 1.31 15.68
C HIS A 54 23.60 2.41 14.62
N ASN A 55 23.22 2.08 13.39
CA ASN A 55 23.09 3.04 12.27
C ASN A 55 21.71 3.06 11.61
N TYR A 56 20.85 2.08 11.91
CA TYR A 56 19.49 1.97 11.42
C TYR A 56 18.50 1.90 12.59
N SER A 57 17.97 3.07 12.98
CA SER A 57 17.03 3.18 14.09
C SER A 57 15.60 2.82 13.66
N LYS A 58 14.72 2.59 14.64
CA LYS A 58 13.28 2.40 14.39
C LYS A 58 12.67 3.61 13.68
N GLU A 59 13.08 4.82 14.07
CA GLU A 59 12.62 6.07 13.45
C GLU A 59 12.99 6.13 11.97
N LYS A 60 14.23 5.76 11.61
CA LYS A 60 14.63 5.65 10.20
C LYS A 60 13.74 4.68 9.44
N PHE A 61 13.52 3.47 9.97
CA PHE A 61 12.63 2.49 9.36
C PHE A 61 11.20 3.02 9.17
N TYR A 62 10.66 3.69 10.18
CA TYR A 62 9.31 4.23 10.10
C TYR A 62 9.19 5.43 9.17
N ASN A 63 10.25 6.22 8.99
CA ASN A 63 10.29 7.34 8.04
C ASN A 63 10.50 6.84 6.60
N SER A 64 11.17 5.70 6.42
CA SER A 64 11.35 5.02 5.14
C SER A 64 10.17 4.12 4.77
N SER A 65 9.18 3.95 5.65
CA SER A 65 7.96 3.17 5.41
C SER A 65 6.73 4.08 5.25
N GLN A 66 5.96 3.86 4.17
CA GLN A 66 4.67 4.51 3.97
C GLN A 66 3.57 3.46 4.09
N ARG A 67 2.50 3.80 4.82
CA ARG A 67 1.35 2.94 5.01
C ARG A 67 0.07 3.62 4.55
N TYR A 68 -0.80 2.84 3.94
CA TYR A 68 -2.15 3.29 3.57
C TYR A 68 -3.13 2.17 3.83
N ILE A 69 -4.18 2.47 4.60
CA ILE A 69 -5.34 1.60 4.70
C ILE A 69 -6.46 2.27 3.91
N ARG A 70 -7.11 1.50 3.05
CA ARG A 70 -8.22 2.00 2.23
C ARG A 70 -9.28 0.92 2.06
N TRP A 71 -10.52 1.35 1.87
CA TRP A 71 -11.59 0.48 1.40
C TRP A 71 -11.23 -0.17 0.07
N ARG A 72 -11.58 -1.44 -0.09
CA ARG A 72 -11.62 -2.09 -1.39
C ARG A 72 -12.72 -1.42 -2.21
N THR A 73 -12.41 -1.17 -3.48
CA THR A 73 -13.39 -0.64 -4.42
C THR A 73 -14.49 -1.70 -4.59
N PRO A 74 -15.77 -1.35 -4.38
CA PRO A 74 -16.87 -2.27 -4.65
C PRO A 74 -16.82 -2.74 -6.10
N LYS A 75 -16.92 -4.06 -6.32
CA LYS A 75 -16.97 -4.64 -7.67
C LYS A 75 -18.38 -4.46 -8.23
N MET A 76 -18.49 -3.81 -9.38
CA MET A 76 -19.78 -3.54 -10.03
C MET A 76 -19.55 -3.32 -11.51
N GLY A 77 -19.93 -4.30 -12.33
CA GLY A 77 -19.77 -4.23 -13.79
C GLY A 77 -20.45 -3.01 -14.42
N LEU A 78 -19.91 -2.54 -15.54
CA LEU A 78 -20.38 -1.33 -16.24
C LEU A 78 -21.89 -1.37 -16.54
N GLY A 79 -22.41 -2.52 -17.01
CA GLY A 79 -23.84 -2.69 -17.24
C GLY A 79 -24.70 -2.49 -15.98
N LYS A 80 -24.21 -2.91 -14.80
CA LYS A 80 -24.91 -2.74 -13.51
C LYS A 80 -24.86 -1.30 -13.00
N ILE A 81 -23.79 -0.57 -13.28
CA ILE A 81 -23.69 0.86 -12.94
C ILE A 81 -24.82 1.63 -13.64
N CYS A 82 -25.10 1.29 -14.90
CA CYS A 82 -26.11 1.95 -15.73
C CYS A 82 -27.54 1.40 -15.56
N ASP A 83 -27.74 0.34 -14.76
CA ASP A 83 -29.05 -0.26 -14.54
C ASP A 83 -29.92 0.64 -13.63
N PRO A 84 -31.05 1.20 -14.12
CA PRO A 84 -31.92 2.06 -13.32
C PRO A 84 -32.58 1.36 -12.12
N ALA A 85 -32.73 0.03 -12.16
CA ALA A 85 -33.37 -0.72 -11.08
C ALA A 85 -32.44 -0.89 -9.85
N LEU A 86 -31.13 -0.75 -10.03
CA LEU A 86 -30.15 -1.00 -8.98
C LEU A 86 -29.96 0.24 -8.08
N LYS A 87 -30.67 0.27 -6.95
CA LYS A 87 -30.56 1.36 -5.95
C LYS A 87 -29.15 1.57 -5.38
N THR A 88 -28.33 0.52 -5.35
CA THR A 88 -26.96 0.59 -4.81
C THR A 88 -25.95 1.19 -5.80
N SER A 89 -26.34 1.39 -7.07
CA SER A 89 -25.50 2.04 -8.08
C SER A 89 -25.16 3.47 -7.65
N PRO A 90 -23.86 3.85 -7.60
CA PRO A 90 -23.49 5.24 -7.32
C PRO A 90 -24.13 6.23 -8.29
N LEU A 91 -24.31 5.86 -9.56
CA LEU A 91 -24.95 6.70 -10.58
C LEU A 91 -26.40 7.03 -10.19
N ASN A 92 -27.17 6.02 -9.76
CA ASN A 92 -28.57 6.21 -9.39
C ASN A 92 -28.71 6.97 -8.07
N ARG A 93 -27.81 6.75 -7.11
CA ARG A 93 -27.79 7.54 -5.85
C ARG A 93 -27.49 9.00 -6.10
N VAL A 94 -26.52 9.30 -6.98
CA VAL A 94 -26.25 10.68 -7.40
C VAL A 94 -27.49 11.32 -8.01
N ARG A 95 -28.22 10.62 -8.89
CA ARG A 95 -29.47 11.13 -9.50
C ARG A 95 -30.57 11.35 -8.47
N GLU A 96 -30.75 10.42 -7.54
CA GLU A 96 -31.76 10.53 -6.47
C GLU A 96 -31.49 11.75 -5.57
N ASP A 97 -30.24 11.92 -5.16
CA ASP A 97 -29.85 13.06 -4.32
C ASP A 97 -29.88 14.37 -5.12
N LEU A 98 -29.48 14.35 -6.40
CA LEU A 98 -29.62 15.50 -7.28
C LEU A 98 -31.08 15.94 -7.47
N ALA A 99 -32.01 14.99 -7.57
CA ALA A 99 -33.45 15.30 -7.65
C ALA A 99 -33.94 16.01 -6.39
N LYS A 100 -33.42 15.66 -5.20
CA LYS A 100 -33.71 16.36 -3.94
C LYS A 100 -33.14 17.79 -3.94
N VAL A 101 -31.93 17.98 -4.45
CA VAL A 101 -31.33 19.33 -4.62
C VAL A 101 -32.21 20.20 -5.52
N LEU A 102 -32.61 19.67 -6.68
CA LEU A 102 -33.45 20.38 -7.64
C LEU A 102 -34.85 20.67 -7.11
N ALA A 103 -35.35 19.85 -6.18
CA ALA A 103 -36.60 20.08 -5.46
C ALA A 103 -36.49 21.11 -4.32
N GLY A 104 -35.31 21.68 -4.07
CA GLY A 104 -35.07 22.76 -3.11
C GLY A 104 -34.32 22.37 -1.84
N SER A 105 -33.87 21.11 -1.69
CA SER A 105 -33.04 20.67 -0.57
C SER A 105 -31.56 21.02 -0.81
N GLY A 106 -31.19 22.28 -0.56
CA GLY A 106 -29.83 22.82 -0.77
C GLY A 106 -28.84 22.57 0.38
N GLU A 107 -29.01 21.51 1.17
CA GLU A 107 -28.17 21.25 2.35
C GLU A 107 -26.74 20.87 1.96
N GLN A 108 -25.76 21.37 2.73
CA GLN A 108 -24.34 21.14 2.47
C GLN A 108 -23.95 19.65 2.59
N GLU A 109 -24.57 18.91 3.51
CA GLU A 109 -24.35 17.47 3.70
C GLU A 109 -24.75 16.67 2.46
N LEU A 110 -25.85 17.05 1.82
CA LEU A 110 -26.35 16.39 0.62
C LEU A 110 -25.44 16.64 -0.59
N ALA A 111 -24.92 17.87 -0.72
CA ALA A 111 -23.89 18.18 -1.72
C ALA A 111 -22.59 17.37 -1.49
N ASP A 112 -22.20 17.15 -0.23
CA ASP A 112 -21.04 16.34 0.14
C ASP A 112 -21.26 14.85 -0.15
N GLY A 113 -22.47 14.35 0.09
CA GLY A 113 -22.91 13.00 -0.30
C GLY A 113 -22.82 12.78 -1.81
N ILE A 114 -23.33 13.72 -2.62
CA ILE A 114 -23.23 13.66 -4.08
C ILE A 114 -21.76 13.65 -4.53
N CYS A 115 -20.94 14.54 -3.97
CA CYS A 115 -19.51 14.60 -4.29
C CYS A 115 -18.78 13.28 -3.94
N HIS A 116 -19.13 12.67 -2.81
CA HIS A 116 -18.60 11.38 -2.37
C HIS A 116 -19.01 10.26 -3.35
N GLU A 117 -20.28 10.19 -3.76
CA GLU A 117 -20.74 9.17 -4.71
C GLU A 117 -20.15 9.35 -6.12
N LEU A 118 -19.97 10.58 -6.62
CA LEU A 118 -19.26 10.83 -7.89
C LEU A 118 -17.82 10.32 -7.86
N ARG A 119 -17.10 10.55 -6.75
CA ARG A 119 -15.73 10.03 -6.58
C ARG A 119 -15.72 8.51 -6.49
N LEU A 120 -16.69 7.91 -5.79
CA LEU A 120 -16.83 6.46 -5.73
C LEU A 120 -17.12 5.86 -7.12
N LEU A 121 -18.02 6.48 -7.88
CA LEU A 121 -18.33 6.10 -9.26
C LEU A 121 -17.06 6.08 -10.12
N GLY A 122 -16.21 7.11 -9.99
CA GLY A 122 -14.94 7.19 -10.73
C GLY A 122 -13.94 6.10 -10.34
N CYS A 123 -13.96 5.65 -9.08
CA CYS A 123 -13.17 4.50 -8.64
C CYS A 123 -13.67 3.19 -9.25
N ILE A 124 -14.99 2.97 -9.27
CA ILE A 124 -15.60 1.75 -9.84
C ILE A 124 -15.35 1.70 -11.34
N ILE A 125 -15.66 2.77 -12.08
CA ILE A 125 -15.43 2.86 -13.54
C ILE A 125 -13.96 2.54 -13.88
N ARG A 126 -13.01 3.14 -13.15
CA ARG A 126 -11.59 2.86 -13.34
C ARG A 126 -11.23 1.40 -13.07
N GLY A 127 -11.77 0.82 -12.00
CA GLY A 127 -11.53 -0.57 -11.61
C GLY A 127 -12.00 -1.54 -12.70
N GLU A 128 -13.25 -1.39 -13.12
CA GLU A 128 -13.87 -2.23 -14.15
C GLU A 128 -13.15 -2.11 -15.49
N ILE A 129 -12.94 -0.88 -16.01
CA ILE A 129 -12.25 -0.69 -17.30
C ILE A 129 -10.85 -1.32 -17.28
N ARG A 130 -10.10 -1.11 -16.18
CA ARG A 130 -8.77 -1.72 -16.01
C ARG A 130 -8.85 -3.25 -16.06
N ASP A 131 -9.78 -3.83 -15.32
CA ASP A 131 -9.86 -5.28 -15.17
C ASP A 131 -10.32 -5.95 -16.47
N TYR A 132 -11.29 -5.37 -17.18
CA TYR A 132 -11.68 -5.79 -18.54
C TYR A 132 -10.50 -5.71 -19.51
N VAL A 133 -9.83 -4.54 -19.59
CA VAL A 133 -8.69 -4.37 -20.51
C VAL A 133 -7.57 -5.35 -20.18
N LYS A 134 -7.26 -5.57 -18.89
CA LYS A 134 -6.26 -6.55 -18.49
C LYS A 134 -6.60 -7.96 -18.98
N ILE A 135 -7.84 -8.41 -18.76
CA ILE A 135 -8.32 -9.71 -19.22
C ILE A 135 -8.21 -9.84 -20.74
N PHE A 136 -8.59 -8.80 -21.49
CA PHE A 136 -8.48 -8.80 -22.95
C PHE A 136 -7.03 -8.80 -23.43
N VAL A 137 -6.14 -8.02 -22.81
CA VAL A 137 -4.72 -7.99 -23.16
C VAL A 137 -4.06 -9.36 -22.93
N GLU A 138 -4.33 -10.00 -21.79
CA GLU A 138 -3.84 -11.35 -21.49
C GLU A 138 -4.41 -12.41 -22.46
N GLY A 139 -5.70 -12.30 -22.78
CA GLY A 139 -6.36 -13.16 -23.78
C GLY A 139 -5.83 -12.95 -25.21
N LEU A 140 -5.46 -11.72 -25.57
CA LEU A 140 -4.90 -11.38 -26.88
C LEU A 140 -3.43 -11.79 -27.02
N ALA A 141 -2.66 -11.76 -25.93
CA ALA A 141 -1.27 -12.23 -25.90
C ALA A 141 -1.17 -13.74 -26.15
N THR A 142 -2.17 -14.50 -25.67
CA THR A 142 -2.27 -15.95 -25.87
C THR A 142 -3.06 -16.34 -27.13
N TYR A 143 -3.56 -15.34 -27.88
CA TYR A 143 -4.36 -15.58 -29.08
C TYR A 143 -3.50 -16.16 -30.20
N SER A 144 -3.81 -17.40 -30.57
CA SER A 144 -3.24 -18.09 -31.72
C SER A 144 -4.35 -18.62 -32.62
N GLY A 145 -4.23 -18.36 -33.92
CA GLY A 145 -5.06 -18.91 -34.97
C GLY A 145 -5.02 -20.43 -35.08
N ALA A 146 -4.21 -21.15 -34.30
CA ALA A 146 -4.06 -22.61 -34.35
C ALA A 146 -4.76 -23.42 -33.23
N ALA A 147 -5.18 -22.80 -32.11
CA ALA A 147 -5.88 -23.52 -31.01
C ALA A 147 -7.28 -24.04 -31.46
N PRO A 148 -8.06 -24.85 -30.74
CA PRO A 148 -9.38 -25.31 -31.22
C PRO A 148 -10.48 -24.23 -31.21
N ALA A 149 -11.36 -24.19 -32.23
CA ALA A 149 -12.36 -23.13 -32.43
C ALA A 149 -13.34 -22.94 -31.24
N ALA A 150 -13.57 -23.99 -30.44
CA ALA A 150 -14.42 -23.94 -29.25
C ALA A 150 -13.79 -23.15 -28.09
N GLN A 151 -12.45 -23.12 -27.96
CA GLN A 151 -11.73 -22.26 -27.01
C GLN A 151 -11.48 -20.85 -27.55
N ARG A 152 -11.35 -20.70 -28.89
CA ARG A 152 -11.13 -19.40 -29.57
C ARG A 152 -12.35 -18.48 -29.62
N ARG A 153 -13.58 -19.01 -29.55
CA ARG A 153 -14.79 -18.27 -29.97
C ARG A 153 -15.54 -17.52 -28.86
N LEU A 154 -15.51 -17.96 -27.59
CA LEU A 154 -16.47 -17.43 -26.62
C LEU A 154 -16.01 -16.22 -25.80
N PHE A 155 -14.74 -16.12 -25.42
CA PHE A 155 -14.37 -15.19 -24.33
C PHE A 155 -13.92 -13.80 -24.80
N VAL A 156 -13.15 -13.73 -25.90
CA VAL A 156 -12.53 -12.45 -26.33
C VAL A 156 -13.44 -11.68 -27.30
N GLY A 157 -14.08 -12.35 -28.27
CA GLY A 157 -14.86 -11.67 -29.31
C GLY A 157 -16.17 -11.07 -28.80
N GLU A 158 -17.09 -11.91 -28.32
CA GLU A 158 -18.35 -11.45 -27.73
C GLU A 158 -18.11 -10.55 -26.51
N GLY A 159 -17.07 -10.84 -25.72
CA GLY A 159 -16.64 -10.02 -24.60
C GLY A 159 -16.25 -8.60 -25.02
N LEU A 160 -15.46 -8.44 -26.09
CA LEU A 160 -15.04 -7.13 -26.60
C LEU A 160 -16.20 -6.32 -27.18
N GLU A 161 -17.12 -6.95 -27.91
CA GLU A 161 -18.30 -6.29 -28.47
C GLU A 161 -19.25 -5.83 -27.36
N ASN A 162 -19.51 -6.68 -26.36
CA ASN A 162 -20.30 -6.33 -25.18
C ASN A 162 -19.64 -5.19 -24.39
N PHE A 163 -18.33 -5.24 -24.20
CA PHE A 163 -17.56 -4.18 -23.53
C PHE A 163 -17.67 -2.84 -24.26
N LEU A 164 -17.58 -2.82 -25.60
CA LEU A 164 -17.82 -1.61 -26.39
C LEU A 164 -19.25 -1.08 -26.23
N GLY A 165 -20.24 -1.98 -26.19
CA GLY A 165 -21.64 -1.62 -25.94
C GLY A 165 -21.86 -1.04 -24.55
N ASP A 166 -21.21 -1.60 -23.53
CA ASP A 166 -21.22 -1.09 -22.15
C ASP A 166 -20.57 0.30 -22.05
N LEU A 167 -19.44 0.53 -22.73
CA LEU A 167 -18.77 1.82 -22.75
C LEU A 167 -19.64 2.92 -23.36
N LYS A 168 -20.33 2.64 -24.49
CA LYS A 168 -21.25 3.60 -25.11
C LYS A 168 -22.44 3.93 -24.19
N ARG A 169 -22.99 2.93 -23.51
CA ARG A 169 -24.07 3.13 -22.52
C ARG A 169 -23.60 3.98 -21.35
N LEU A 170 -22.39 3.72 -20.84
CA LEU A 170 -21.78 4.52 -19.79
C LEU A 170 -21.59 5.97 -20.25
N GLU A 171 -21.01 6.22 -21.42
CA GLU A 171 -20.80 7.56 -21.96
C GLU A 171 -22.12 8.34 -22.10
N SER A 172 -23.17 7.70 -22.63
CA SER A 172 -24.51 8.30 -22.71
C SER A 172 -25.09 8.63 -21.34
N ALA A 173 -24.92 7.74 -20.35
CA ALA A 173 -25.41 7.94 -18.99
C ALA A 173 -24.67 9.08 -18.28
N LEU A 174 -23.35 9.18 -18.45
CA LEU A 174 -22.54 10.26 -17.90
C LEU A 174 -22.85 11.61 -18.54
N ASN A 175 -23.08 11.65 -19.86
CA ASN A 175 -23.49 12.87 -20.56
C ASN A 175 -24.87 13.38 -20.09
N SER A 176 -25.83 12.47 -19.89
CA SER A 176 -27.13 12.80 -19.27
C SER A 176 -26.94 13.39 -17.88
N LEU A 177 -26.15 12.73 -17.03
CA LEU A 177 -25.90 13.19 -15.67
C LEU A 177 -25.21 14.57 -15.65
N LYS A 178 -24.25 14.78 -16.55
CA LYS A 178 -23.57 16.08 -16.70
C LYS A 178 -24.54 17.19 -17.08
N ALA A 179 -25.52 16.92 -17.95
CA ALA A 179 -26.54 17.88 -18.32
C ALA A 179 -27.44 18.23 -17.11
N GLU A 180 -27.86 17.23 -16.33
CA GLU A 180 -28.65 17.43 -15.11
C GLU A 180 -27.88 18.26 -14.05
N ILE A 181 -26.58 17.99 -13.86
CA ILE A 181 -25.73 18.71 -12.89
C ILE A 181 -25.42 20.15 -13.33
N SER A 182 -25.52 20.45 -14.64
CA SER A 182 -25.20 21.79 -15.17
C SER A 182 -26.26 22.85 -14.80
N ASP A 183 -27.39 22.44 -14.23
CA ASP A 183 -28.44 23.33 -13.78
C ASP A 183 -27.92 24.36 -12.75
N PRO A 184 -28.25 25.66 -12.87
CA PRO A 184 -27.83 26.69 -11.93
C PRO A 184 -28.25 26.48 -10.47
N ALA A 185 -29.31 25.71 -10.22
CA ALA A 185 -29.77 25.37 -8.87
C ALA A 185 -28.81 24.42 -8.14
N VAL A 186 -27.92 23.74 -8.87
CA VAL A 186 -26.98 22.78 -8.30
C VAL A 186 -25.78 23.52 -7.68
N PRO A 187 -25.40 23.21 -6.42
CA PRO A 187 -24.26 23.82 -5.75
C PRO A 187 -22.98 23.79 -6.58
N LEU A 188 -22.21 24.89 -6.55
CA LEU A 188 -20.96 25.04 -7.30
C LEU A 188 -19.99 23.87 -7.04
N LYS A 189 -19.87 23.44 -5.77
CA LYS A 189 -19.01 22.32 -5.35
C LYS A 189 -19.31 21.01 -6.10
N VAL A 190 -20.59 20.72 -6.36
CA VAL A 190 -21.02 19.52 -7.10
C VAL A 190 -20.66 19.67 -8.57
N ARG A 191 -20.90 20.85 -9.16
CA ARG A 191 -20.54 21.14 -10.56
C ARG A 191 -19.04 21.04 -10.81
N GLU A 192 -18.21 21.59 -9.92
CA GLU A 192 -16.75 21.45 -9.98
C GLU A 192 -16.30 20.00 -9.81
N THR A 193 -16.89 19.27 -8.87
CA THR A 193 -16.60 17.85 -8.66
C THR A 193 -16.96 17.02 -9.90
N MET A 194 -18.07 17.33 -10.57
CA MET A 194 -18.45 16.69 -11.82
C MET A 194 -17.47 17.02 -12.95
N ALA A 195 -16.99 18.26 -13.06
CA ALA A 195 -15.98 18.63 -14.05
C ALA A 195 -14.65 17.88 -13.83
N PHE A 196 -14.20 17.73 -12.57
CA PHE A 196 -13.02 16.94 -12.25
C PHE A 196 -13.22 15.44 -12.52
N PHE A 197 -14.41 14.92 -12.22
CA PHE A 197 -14.78 13.55 -12.51
C PHE A 197 -14.80 13.27 -14.03
N ASP A 198 -15.40 14.17 -14.82
CA ASP A 198 -15.50 14.07 -16.28
C ASP A 198 -14.11 14.10 -16.93
N GLU A 199 -13.26 15.05 -16.52
CA GLU A 199 -11.85 15.13 -16.95
C GLU A 199 -11.09 13.83 -16.63
N TYR A 200 -11.32 13.26 -15.43
CA TYR A 200 -10.68 12.02 -15.00
C TYR A 200 -11.14 10.79 -15.77
N VAL A 201 -12.45 10.65 -16.03
CA VAL A 201 -13.00 9.53 -16.81
C VAL A 201 -12.47 9.58 -18.25
N SER A 202 -12.40 10.76 -18.86
CA SER A 202 -11.81 10.92 -20.20
C SER A 202 -10.35 10.45 -20.26
N LEU A 203 -9.54 10.78 -19.26
CA LEU A 203 -8.14 10.33 -19.16
C LEU A 203 -8.02 8.81 -18.96
N ILE A 204 -8.89 8.22 -18.14
CA ILE A 204 -8.95 6.76 -17.91
C ILE A 204 -9.27 6.02 -19.20
N LEU A 205 -10.29 6.49 -19.92
CA LEU A 205 -10.73 5.89 -21.18
C LEU A 205 -9.59 5.90 -22.18
N GLU A 206 -8.93 7.05 -22.38
CA GLU A 206 -7.77 7.13 -23.28
C GLU A 206 -6.63 6.21 -22.85
N GLU A 207 -6.24 6.19 -21.57
CA GLU A 207 -5.11 5.38 -21.07
C GLU A 207 -5.31 3.88 -21.31
N TYR A 208 -6.42 3.31 -20.83
CA TYR A 208 -6.63 1.87 -20.90
C TYR A 208 -7.05 1.41 -22.30
N LEU A 209 -7.84 2.19 -23.03
CA LEU A 209 -8.21 1.83 -24.40
C LEU A 209 -7.04 1.95 -25.37
N THR A 210 -6.09 2.88 -25.15
CA THR A 210 -4.83 2.90 -25.92
C THR A 210 -4.03 1.63 -25.68
N SER A 211 -3.94 1.16 -24.42
CA SER A 211 -3.27 -0.11 -24.08
C SER A 211 -3.94 -1.31 -24.77
N LEU A 212 -5.28 -1.30 -24.89
CA LEU A 212 -6.02 -2.33 -25.61
C LEU A 212 -5.73 -2.30 -27.13
N VAL A 213 -5.64 -1.12 -27.74
CA VAL A 213 -5.29 -0.95 -29.15
C VAL A 213 -3.85 -1.44 -29.42
N GLU A 214 -2.91 -1.14 -28.53
CA GLU A 214 -1.53 -1.63 -28.61
C GLU A 214 -1.49 -3.16 -28.60
N ALA A 215 -2.23 -3.81 -27.69
CA ALA A 215 -2.31 -5.27 -27.61
C ALA A 215 -2.97 -5.90 -28.86
N LEU A 216 -4.01 -5.27 -29.41
CA LEU A 216 -4.63 -5.71 -30.67
C LEU A 216 -3.65 -5.61 -31.84
N ARG A 217 -2.83 -4.56 -31.89
CA ARG A 217 -1.84 -4.35 -32.97
C ARG A 217 -0.61 -5.22 -32.85
N ALA A 218 -0.23 -5.62 -31.64
CA ALA A 218 0.88 -6.53 -31.40
C ALA A 218 0.64 -7.93 -32.01
N ASN A 219 -0.63 -8.33 -32.22
CA ASN A 219 -0.99 -9.63 -32.78
C ASN A 219 -1.68 -9.48 -34.17
N PRO A 220 -0.99 -9.77 -35.29
CA PRO A 220 -1.52 -9.57 -36.63
C PRO A 220 -2.79 -10.38 -36.95
N GLU A 221 -2.95 -11.57 -36.37
CA GLU A 221 -4.13 -12.41 -36.58
C GLU A 221 -5.36 -11.87 -35.83
N ALA A 222 -5.16 -11.44 -34.58
CA ALA A 222 -6.22 -10.80 -33.79
C ALA A 222 -6.67 -9.50 -34.47
N ARG A 223 -5.73 -8.71 -35.00
CA ARG A 223 -6.03 -7.47 -35.72
C ARG A 223 -6.96 -7.68 -36.92
N LYS A 224 -6.71 -8.70 -37.74
CA LYS A 224 -7.58 -9.03 -38.89
C LYS A 224 -8.98 -9.46 -38.44
N ARG A 225 -9.07 -10.24 -37.36
CA ARG A 225 -10.35 -10.76 -36.86
C ARG A 225 -11.22 -9.70 -36.18
N PHE A 226 -10.59 -8.75 -35.48
CA PHE A 226 -11.25 -7.74 -34.64
C PHE A 226 -11.13 -6.32 -35.22
N GLU A 227 -10.96 -6.18 -36.53
CA GLU A 227 -10.79 -4.88 -37.18
C GLU A 227 -11.95 -3.89 -36.87
N ALA A 228 -13.19 -4.39 -36.82
CA ALA A 228 -14.36 -3.58 -36.47
C ALA A 228 -14.30 -3.06 -35.02
N VAL A 229 -13.84 -3.90 -34.09
CA VAL A 229 -13.65 -3.54 -32.68
C VAL A 229 -12.49 -2.55 -32.54
N GLU A 230 -11.35 -2.77 -33.23
CA GLU A 230 -10.22 -1.83 -33.25
C GLU A 230 -10.70 -0.45 -33.71
N LYS A 231 -11.46 -0.37 -34.81
CA LYS A 231 -12.04 0.89 -35.31
C LYS A 231 -12.95 1.55 -34.27
N GLY A 232 -13.79 0.78 -33.58
CA GLY A 232 -14.67 1.26 -32.51
C GLY A 232 -13.90 1.85 -31.33
N VAL A 233 -12.90 1.12 -30.83
CA VAL A 233 -12.05 1.58 -29.70
C VAL A 233 -11.25 2.82 -30.11
N LEU A 234 -10.67 2.82 -31.32
CA LEU A 234 -9.89 3.95 -31.83
C LEU A 234 -10.76 5.22 -31.98
N ALA A 235 -12.01 5.08 -32.41
CA ALA A 235 -12.96 6.19 -32.49
C ALA A 235 -13.20 6.80 -31.10
N ILE A 236 -13.38 5.96 -30.06
CA ILE A 236 -13.56 6.44 -28.68
C ILE A 236 -12.29 7.17 -28.19
N VAL A 237 -11.11 6.56 -28.35
CA VAL A 237 -9.83 7.14 -27.91
C VAL A 237 -9.55 8.49 -28.56
N THR A 238 -9.72 8.57 -29.89
CA THR A 238 -9.49 9.83 -30.63
C THR A 238 -10.53 10.91 -30.29
N ALA A 239 -11.76 10.53 -29.97
CA ALA A 239 -12.78 11.45 -29.49
C ALA A 239 -12.42 12.05 -28.11
N GLN A 240 -11.76 11.30 -27.22
CA GLN A 240 -11.44 11.79 -25.86
C GLN A 240 -10.51 13.02 -25.87
N ASN A 241 -9.47 13.04 -26.69
CA ASN A 241 -8.58 14.20 -26.76
C ASN A 241 -9.31 15.44 -27.31
N ARG A 242 -10.11 15.27 -28.38
CA ARG A 242 -10.95 16.34 -28.94
C ARG A 242 -11.99 16.83 -27.94
N TYR A 243 -12.58 15.93 -27.16
CA TYR A 243 -13.53 16.26 -26.11
C TYR A 243 -12.90 17.15 -25.04
N ARG A 244 -11.69 16.79 -24.56
CA ARG A 244 -10.97 17.62 -23.58
C ARG A 244 -10.60 19.00 -24.12
N GLN A 245 -10.27 19.10 -25.40
CA GLN A 245 -10.07 20.40 -26.07
C GLN A 245 -11.37 21.22 -26.12
N ALA A 246 -12.49 20.62 -26.51
CA ALA A 246 -13.79 21.29 -26.59
C ALA A 246 -14.28 21.77 -25.21
N MET A 247 -14.06 20.97 -24.17
CA MET A 247 -14.39 21.31 -22.78
C MET A 247 -13.37 22.24 -22.11
N LYS A 248 -12.29 22.62 -22.82
CA LYS A 248 -11.18 23.47 -22.31
C LYS A 248 -10.50 22.90 -21.06
N TYR A 249 -10.40 21.58 -20.96
CA TYR A 249 -9.65 20.94 -19.88
C TYR A 249 -8.14 21.11 -20.08
N PRO A 250 -7.36 21.26 -18.99
CA PRO A 250 -5.91 21.44 -19.09
C PRO A 250 -5.15 20.17 -19.52
N SER A 251 -5.77 19.00 -19.43
CA SER A 251 -5.20 17.69 -19.75
C SER A 251 -5.22 17.35 -21.24
N VAL A 252 -4.70 18.25 -22.08
CA VAL A 252 -4.55 18.05 -23.53
C VAL A 252 -3.11 17.70 -23.87
N LEU A 253 -2.93 16.60 -24.59
CA LEU A 253 -1.63 16.18 -25.09
C LEU A 253 -1.27 16.99 -26.35
N VAL A 254 -0.12 17.66 -26.33
CA VAL A 254 0.42 18.39 -27.48
C VAL A 254 1.76 17.77 -27.87
N PRO A 255 1.86 17.05 -29.01
CA PRO A 255 3.12 16.49 -29.47
C PRO A 255 4.21 17.56 -29.57
N GLY A 256 5.40 17.30 -29.01
CA GLY A 256 6.53 18.23 -29.02
C GLY A 256 6.59 19.24 -27.86
N SER A 257 5.57 19.29 -27.00
CA SER A 257 5.60 20.07 -25.75
C SER A 257 6.16 19.26 -24.56
N SER A 258 6.47 19.91 -23.44
CA SER A 258 6.89 19.26 -22.20
C SER A 258 5.83 18.30 -21.65
N ASN A 259 4.54 18.55 -21.95
CA ASN A 259 3.40 17.76 -21.50
C ASN A 259 3.41 17.46 -19.99
N GLU A 260 4.01 18.35 -19.19
CA GLU A 260 4.05 18.21 -17.72
C GLU A 260 2.64 18.32 -17.12
N VAL A 261 1.84 19.24 -17.66
CA VAL A 261 0.48 19.56 -17.17
C VAL A 261 -0.42 18.33 -17.20
N ILE A 262 -0.41 17.53 -18.28
CA ILE A 262 -1.26 16.34 -18.37
C ILE A 262 -0.87 15.29 -17.33
N ILE A 263 0.43 15.07 -17.10
CA ILE A 263 0.93 14.10 -16.10
C ILE A 263 0.61 14.57 -14.68
N TYR A 264 0.87 15.84 -14.37
CA TYR A 264 0.55 16.46 -13.09
C TYR A 264 -0.95 16.38 -12.80
N ARG A 265 -1.78 16.82 -13.76
CA ARG A 265 -3.24 16.86 -13.65
C ARG A 265 -3.84 15.48 -13.46
N ARG A 266 -3.39 14.47 -14.24
CA ARG A 266 -3.76 13.07 -14.06
C ARG A 266 -3.46 12.58 -12.63
N GLY A 267 -2.29 12.94 -12.10
CA GLY A 267 -1.91 12.62 -10.72
C GLY A 267 -2.84 13.24 -9.67
N VAL A 268 -3.18 14.52 -9.83
CA VAL A 268 -4.09 15.26 -8.94
C VAL A 268 -5.51 14.66 -8.98
N LEU A 269 -6.08 14.47 -10.16
CA LEU A 269 -7.43 13.93 -10.33
C LEU A 269 -7.55 12.50 -9.77
N LYS A 270 -6.53 11.66 -10.02
CA LYS A 270 -6.46 10.32 -9.43
C LYS A 270 -6.49 10.37 -7.90
N LYS A 271 -5.72 11.28 -7.28
CA LYS A 271 -5.72 11.46 -5.81
C LYS A 271 -7.09 11.95 -5.32
N PHE A 272 -7.67 12.94 -6.00
CA PHE A 272 -8.98 13.50 -5.67
C PHE A 272 -10.10 12.45 -5.69
N VAL A 273 -10.17 11.64 -6.75
CA VAL A 273 -11.19 10.60 -6.89
C VAL A 273 -10.93 9.44 -5.94
N SER A 274 -9.68 9.00 -5.80
CA SER A 274 -9.36 7.86 -4.93
C SER A 274 -9.39 8.18 -3.42
N SER A 275 -9.29 9.45 -3.02
CA SER A 275 -9.31 9.86 -1.61
C SER A 275 -10.54 9.36 -0.85
N VAL A 276 -11.66 9.16 -1.57
CA VAL A 276 -12.92 8.64 -1.04
C VAL A 276 -12.79 7.24 -0.42
N LEU A 277 -11.78 6.46 -0.84
CA LEU A 277 -11.52 5.12 -0.34
C LEU A 277 -10.50 5.12 0.79
N TYR A 278 -9.64 6.14 0.91
CA TYR A 278 -8.58 6.16 1.91
C TYR A 278 -9.15 6.48 3.28
N LEU A 279 -8.64 5.76 4.28
CA LEU A 279 -8.98 5.96 5.68
C LEU A 279 -8.00 6.93 6.33
N LYS A 280 -8.47 7.69 7.31
CA LYS A 280 -7.61 8.55 8.11
C LYS A 280 -6.92 7.70 9.17
N ALA A 281 -5.63 7.96 9.36
CA ALA A 281 -4.80 7.28 10.33
C ALA A 281 -4.17 8.33 11.24
N GLU A 282 -4.65 8.40 12.48
CA GLU A 282 -4.17 9.37 13.47
C GLU A 282 -3.33 8.64 14.52
N PHE A 283 -2.18 9.23 14.88
CA PHE A 283 -1.35 8.66 15.95
C PHE A 283 -2.06 8.88 17.28
N SER A 284 -2.29 7.80 18.03
CA SER A 284 -2.79 7.94 19.40
C SER A 284 -1.72 8.56 20.30
N GLU A 285 -2.13 9.28 21.34
CA GLU A 285 -1.28 10.01 22.32
C GLU A 285 -0.41 9.11 23.22
N TRP A 286 0.12 8.01 22.69
CA TRP A 286 0.95 7.03 23.39
C TRP A 286 2.28 7.61 23.90
N GLU A 287 2.78 8.70 23.31
CA GLU A 287 3.96 9.43 23.80
C GLU A 287 3.79 9.92 25.26
N SER A 288 2.55 10.24 25.67
CA SER A 288 2.27 10.72 27.04
C SER A 288 2.62 9.68 28.12
N LEU A 289 2.42 8.39 27.85
CA LEU A 289 2.73 7.32 28.80
C LEU A 289 4.24 7.15 29.02
N THR A 290 5.06 7.40 28.00
CA THR A 290 6.52 7.37 28.15
C THR A 290 7.01 8.45 29.12
N GLN A 291 6.36 9.62 29.11
CA GLN A 291 6.64 10.70 30.06
C GLN A 291 6.25 10.31 31.48
N VAL A 292 5.15 9.56 31.67
CA VAL A 292 4.77 9.03 32.99
C VAL A 292 5.83 8.07 33.53
N PHE A 293 6.35 7.15 32.71
CA PHE A 293 7.45 6.26 33.13
C PHE A 293 8.76 7.02 33.40
N PHE A 294 9.07 8.05 32.62
CA PHE A 294 10.21 8.93 32.90
C PHE A 294 10.00 9.75 34.19
N GLY A 295 8.77 10.13 34.49
CA GLY A 295 8.38 10.75 35.76
C GLY A 295 8.58 9.80 36.95
N LEU A 296 8.14 8.54 36.83
CA LEU A 296 8.38 7.50 37.83
C LEU A 296 9.88 7.21 38.03
N ALA A 297 10.66 7.17 36.95
CA ALA A 297 12.11 7.01 37.02
C ALA A 297 12.79 8.18 37.76
N ALA A 298 12.36 9.42 37.47
CA ALA A 298 12.86 10.61 38.16
C ALA A 298 12.45 10.63 39.64
N GLY A 299 11.21 10.23 39.95
CA GLY A 299 10.71 10.10 41.32
C GLY A 299 11.47 9.04 42.12
N GLY A 300 11.70 7.86 41.55
CA GLY A 300 12.48 6.79 42.17
C GLY A 300 13.94 7.20 42.44
N ALA A 301 14.59 7.87 41.49
CA ALA A 301 15.94 8.39 41.68
C ALA A 301 16.01 9.48 42.75
N MET A 302 15.02 10.38 42.81
CA MET A 302 14.95 11.40 43.87
C MET A 302 14.70 10.77 45.24
N LEU A 303 13.82 9.77 45.33
CA LEU A 303 13.56 9.03 46.56
C LEU A 303 14.84 8.36 47.08
N PHE A 304 15.63 7.73 46.21
CA PHE A 304 16.94 7.18 46.58
C PHE A 304 17.87 8.25 47.19
N ALA A 305 17.99 9.41 46.53
CA ALA A 305 18.86 10.48 47.02
C ALA A 305 18.44 11.00 48.40
N VAL A 306 17.12 11.17 48.61
CA VAL A 306 16.55 11.59 49.89
C VAL A 306 16.79 10.55 50.97
N LEU A 307 16.58 9.26 50.69
CA LEU A 307 16.81 8.19 51.66
C LEU A 307 18.28 8.12 52.10
N VAL A 308 19.22 8.25 51.18
CA VAL A 308 20.66 8.30 51.51
C VAL A 308 20.98 9.53 52.35
N THR A 309 20.43 10.70 52.00
CA THR A 309 20.63 11.93 52.76
C THR A 309 20.10 11.80 54.19
N LEU A 310 18.88 11.24 54.36
CA LEU A 310 18.28 10.98 55.67
C LEU A 310 19.08 9.96 56.50
N PHE A 311 19.63 8.93 55.85
CA PHE A 311 20.45 7.91 56.51
C PHE A 311 21.75 8.52 57.06
N PHE A 312 22.47 9.31 56.26
CA PHE A 312 23.71 9.95 56.69
C PHE A 312 23.45 11.10 57.66
N GLN A 313 22.33 11.82 57.52
CA GLN A 313 21.88 12.83 58.48
C GLN A 313 21.67 12.27 59.89
N ARG A 314 21.18 11.03 60.01
CA ARG A 314 21.01 10.38 61.32
C ARG A 314 22.33 9.94 61.96
N ARG A 315 23.40 9.76 61.17
CA ARG A 315 24.65 9.14 61.61
C ARG A 315 25.82 10.11 61.76
N TYR A 316 25.77 11.25 61.07
CA TYR A 316 26.83 12.26 61.00
C TYR A 316 26.25 13.66 61.17
N ALA A 317 27.05 14.59 61.72
CA ALA A 317 26.66 16.00 61.80
C ALA A 317 26.57 16.61 60.39
N MET A 318 25.65 17.56 60.21
CA MET A 318 25.42 18.27 58.94
C MET A 318 26.71 18.90 58.39
N ASP A 319 27.57 19.40 59.27
CA ASP A 319 28.79 20.12 58.90
C ASP A 319 30.02 19.20 58.75
N SER A 320 29.81 17.88 58.84
CA SER A 320 30.91 16.92 58.75
C SER A 320 31.26 16.63 57.29
N MET A 321 32.57 16.54 56.99
CA MET A 321 33.06 16.16 55.67
C MET A 321 32.45 14.84 55.13
N PRO A 322 32.25 13.78 55.95
CA PRO A 322 31.59 12.56 55.49
C PRO A 322 30.14 12.78 55.02
N PHE A 323 29.39 13.69 55.64
CA PHE A 323 28.02 14.00 55.24
C PHE A 323 27.99 14.72 53.89
N VAL A 324 28.80 15.76 53.72
CA VAL A 324 28.90 16.52 52.46
C VAL A 324 29.30 15.60 51.31
N LEU A 325 30.31 14.75 51.52
CA LEU A 325 30.76 13.80 50.51
C LEU A 325 29.66 12.80 50.13
N ALA A 326 28.91 12.29 51.11
CA ALA A 326 27.81 11.37 50.88
C ALA A 326 26.66 12.02 50.07
N VAL A 327 26.34 13.29 50.33
CA VAL A 327 25.31 14.03 49.58
C VAL A 327 25.73 14.24 48.13
N VAL A 328 26.98 14.65 47.88
CA VAL A 328 27.50 14.84 46.51
C VAL A 328 27.50 13.53 45.73
N ILE A 329 28.00 12.44 46.35
CA ILE A 329 28.02 11.11 45.71
C ILE A 329 26.59 10.64 45.44
N SER A 330 25.68 10.78 46.40
CA SER A 330 24.25 10.44 46.26
C SER A 330 23.60 11.18 45.08
N TYR A 331 23.94 12.46 44.89
CA TYR A 331 23.43 13.26 43.78
C TYR A 331 23.96 12.78 42.42
N ILE A 332 25.23 12.40 42.32
CA ILE A 332 25.79 11.80 41.11
C ILE A 332 25.12 10.46 40.80
N PHE A 333 24.92 9.62 41.83
CA PHE A 333 24.25 8.34 41.68
C PHE A 333 22.77 8.49 41.28
N LYS A 334 22.07 9.49 41.80
CA LYS A 334 20.69 9.83 41.38
C LYS A 334 20.61 10.02 39.87
N ASP A 335 21.49 10.83 39.29
CA ASP A 335 21.48 11.09 37.85
C ASP A 335 21.81 9.83 37.05
N ARG A 336 22.76 9.01 37.50
CA ARG A 336 23.08 7.72 36.85
C ARG A 336 21.95 6.70 36.95
N ILE A 337 21.31 6.58 38.11
CA ILE A 337 20.16 5.69 38.31
C ILE A 337 18.99 6.13 37.43
N LYS A 338 18.71 7.43 37.34
CA LYS A 338 17.67 7.98 36.45
C LYS A 338 17.95 7.61 34.99
N ASP A 339 19.18 7.78 34.53
CA ASP A 339 19.56 7.44 33.14
C ASP A 339 19.48 5.93 32.88
N TRP A 340 19.94 5.10 33.82
CA TRP A 340 19.79 3.65 33.72
C TRP A 340 18.33 3.23 33.70
N LEU A 341 17.48 3.78 34.57
CA LEU A 341 16.05 3.49 34.59
C LEU A 341 15.38 3.92 33.29
N LYS A 342 15.71 5.10 32.75
CA LYS A 342 15.24 5.53 31.43
C LYS A 342 15.66 4.57 30.33
N LEU A 343 16.91 4.11 30.33
CA LEU A 343 17.42 3.13 29.36
C LEU A 343 16.79 1.74 29.53
N LEU A 344 16.53 1.31 30.76
CA LEU A 344 15.87 0.04 31.06
C LEU A 344 14.39 0.08 30.65
N PHE A 345 13.66 1.15 30.97
CA PHE A 345 12.28 1.32 30.55
C PHE A 345 12.19 1.44 29.01
N SER A 346 13.07 2.22 28.38
CA SER A 346 13.11 2.33 26.91
C SER A 346 13.63 1.10 26.17
N LYS A 347 14.28 0.13 26.83
CA LYS A 347 14.64 -1.16 26.21
C LYS A 347 13.63 -2.27 26.53
N SER A 348 13.04 -2.24 27.72
CA SER A 348 12.12 -3.26 28.20
C SER A 348 10.68 -3.04 27.71
N LEU A 349 10.14 -1.80 27.75
CA LEU A 349 8.81 -1.50 27.21
C LEU A 349 8.73 -1.83 25.72
N THR A 350 9.79 -1.53 24.98
CA THR A 350 9.86 -1.71 23.53
C THR A 350 9.89 -3.18 23.10
N ARG A 351 10.24 -4.09 24.03
CA ARG A 351 10.26 -5.53 23.76
C ARG A 351 8.92 -6.20 24.06
N TRP A 352 8.06 -5.57 24.87
CA TRP A 352 6.77 -6.09 25.32
C TRP A 352 5.55 -5.30 24.80
N ILE A 353 5.75 -4.09 24.27
CA ILE A 353 4.68 -3.18 23.88
C ILE A 353 4.92 -2.66 22.46
N SER A 354 3.83 -2.49 21.71
CA SER A 354 3.83 -1.85 20.39
C SER A 354 4.52 -0.48 20.44
N ASP A 355 5.46 -0.24 19.52
CA ASP A 355 6.17 1.04 19.36
C ASP A 355 5.21 2.17 19.00
N ARG A 356 4.20 1.88 18.17
CA ARG A 356 3.20 2.84 17.69
C ARG A 356 1.80 2.26 17.79
N LYS A 357 0.84 3.11 18.15
CA LYS A 357 -0.60 2.83 18.12
C LYS A 357 -1.30 3.93 17.33
N ILE A 358 -2.06 3.53 16.33
CA ILE A 358 -2.67 4.42 15.34
C ILE A 358 -4.15 4.06 15.26
N ASP A 359 -5.00 5.05 15.43
CA ASP A 359 -6.43 4.87 15.30
C ASP A 359 -6.84 5.00 13.82
N ILE A 360 -7.66 4.05 13.36
CA ILE A 360 -8.18 4.04 12.00
C ILE A 360 -9.56 4.67 12.05
N LEU A 361 -9.72 5.80 11.37
CA LEU A 361 -10.93 6.60 11.34
C LEU A 361 -11.55 6.59 9.95
N ASP A 362 -12.87 6.50 9.90
CA ASP A 362 -13.61 6.67 8.66
C ASP A 362 -13.73 8.16 8.27
N CYS A 363 -13.59 8.44 6.97
CA CYS A 363 -13.62 9.79 6.43
C CYS A 363 -15.05 10.38 6.37
N SER A 364 -16.07 9.54 6.26
CA SER A 364 -17.46 9.98 6.03
C SER A 364 -18.26 10.10 7.33
N GLY A 365 -17.98 9.26 8.33
CA GLY A 365 -18.71 9.27 9.62
C GLY A 365 -17.88 9.63 10.86
N GLY A 366 -16.56 9.82 10.74
CA GLY A 366 -15.67 10.10 11.88
C GLY A 366 -15.55 8.96 12.92
N GLY A 367 -16.28 7.87 12.72
CA GLY A 367 -16.25 6.71 13.62
C GLY A 367 -14.90 6.01 13.59
N ARG A 368 -14.45 5.58 14.78
CA ARG A 368 -13.27 4.72 14.93
C ARG A 368 -13.61 3.31 14.45
N ILE A 369 -13.02 2.91 13.34
CA ILE A 369 -13.27 1.61 12.69
C ILE A 369 -12.21 0.57 13.07
N GLY A 370 -11.08 0.98 13.66
CA GLY A 370 -10.05 0.06 14.10
C GLY A 370 -8.88 0.69 14.85
N LEU A 371 -7.94 -0.16 15.23
CA LEU A 371 -6.67 0.16 15.86
C LEU A 371 -5.54 -0.60 15.14
N LEU A 372 -4.51 0.12 14.75
CA LEU A 372 -3.27 -0.42 14.20
C LEU A 372 -2.16 -0.31 15.24
N LYS A 373 -1.46 -1.41 15.50
CA LYS A 373 -0.25 -1.43 16.32
C LYS A 373 0.94 -1.89 15.51
N GLU A 374 2.10 -1.28 15.75
CA GLU A 374 3.34 -1.60 15.04
C GLU A 374 4.49 -1.74 16.02
N ALA A 375 5.44 -2.62 15.69
CA ALA A 375 6.72 -2.76 16.39
C ALA A 375 7.82 -3.17 15.41
N ALA A 376 9.02 -2.59 15.55
CA ALA A 376 10.16 -2.92 14.71
C ALA A 376 11.42 -3.13 15.55
N THR A 377 12.17 -4.21 15.37
CA THR A 377 13.36 -4.50 16.18
C THR A 377 14.36 -5.42 15.47
N PHE A 378 15.64 -5.28 15.79
CA PHE A 378 16.64 -6.27 15.38
C PHE A 378 16.58 -7.49 16.30
N ILE A 379 16.65 -8.69 15.70
CA ILE A 379 16.70 -9.95 16.43
C ILE A 379 18.00 -10.68 16.10
N GLN A 380 18.51 -11.42 17.09
CA GLN A 380 19.65 -12.31 16.87
C GLN A 380 19.20 -13.53 16.06
N GLY A 381 20.09 -14.09 15.23
CA GLY A 381 19.76 -15.25 14.38
C GLY A 381 19.18 -16.44 15.15
N LYS A 382 19.65 -16.68 16.38
CA LYS A 382 19.13 -17.75 17.26
C LYS A 382 17.71 -17.50 17.79
N ALA A 383 17.26 -16.25 17.81
CA ALA A 383 15.93 -15.85 18.26
C ALA A 383 14.90 -15.82 17.12
N VAL A 384 15.32 -16.12 15.88
CA VAL A 384 14.42 -16.24 14.74
C VAL A 384 13.61 -17.53 14.91
N PRO A 385 12.27 -17.47 14.77
CA PRO A 385 11.44 -18.66 14.84
C PRO A 385 11.87 -19.78 13.86
N PRO A 386 11.78 -21.07 14.24
CA PRO A 386 12.26 -22.19 13.41
C PRO A 386 11.53 -22.35 12.07
N ASP A 387 10.22 -22.03 12.04
CA ASP A 387 9.36 -21.92 10.85
C ASP A 387 9.93 -20.90 9.85
N ILE A 388 10.23 -19.68 10.31
CA ILE A 388 10.80 -18.61 9.48
C ILE A 388 12.20 -18.98 8.99
N SER A 389 13.01 -19.57 9.87
CA SER A 389 14.37 -20.04 9.53
C SER A 389 14.35 -21.18 8.51
N ARG A 390 13.30 -22.02 8.53
CA ARG A 390 13.10 -23.06 7.51
C ARG A 390 12.75 -22.42 6.18
N MET A 391 11.76 -21.51 6.15
CA MET A 391 11.37 -20.80 4.93
C MET A 391 12.54 -20.06 4.27
N ARG A 392 13.39 -19.41 5.06
CA ARG A 392 14.60 -18.73 4.55
C ARG A 392 15.58 -19.70 3.88
N ARG A 393 15.67 -20.96 4.33
CA ARG A 393 16.67 -21.95 3.85
C ARG A 393 16.20 -22.85 2.71
N ILE A 394 14.95 -22.69 2.24
CA ILE A 394 14.32 -23.57 1.24
C ILE A 394 15.12 -23.68 -0.07
N ASP A 395 15.85 -22.65 -0.46
CA ASP A 395 16.55 -22.55 -1.76
C ASP A 395 18.07 -22.51 -1.60
N ASN A 396 18.61 -22.79 -0.40
CA ASN A 396 20.05 -22.80 -0.19
C ASN A 396 20.62 -24.03 -0.91
N ILE A 397 21.21 -23.81 -2.10
CA ILE A 397 21.76 -24.88 -2.94
C ILE A 397 23.08 -25.42 -2.35
N THR A 398 23.83 -24.58 -1.62
CA THR A 398 25.13 -24.96 -1.05
C THR A 398 25.32 -24.41 0.36
N SER A 399 26.13 -25.10 1.18
CA SER A 399 26.57 -24.64 2.50
C SER A 399 27.41 -23.35 2.45
N VAL A 400 28.05 -23.08 1.31
CA VAL A 400 28.87 -21.88 1.08
C VAL A 400 28.01 -20.59 1.09
N ASP A 401 26.76 -20.67 0.66
CA ASP A 401 25.85 -19.52 0.70
C ASP A 401 25.49 -19.09 2.13
N GLU A 402 25.47 -20.04 3.09
CA GLU A 402 25.19 -19.74 4.50
C GLU A 402 26.40 -19.15 5.24
N GLU A 403 27.60 -19.69 5.01
CA GLU A 403 28.82 -19.22 5.67
C GLU A 403 29.41 -17.96 5.00
N GLY A 404 29.32 -17.86 3.68
CA GLY A 404 29.94 -16.79 2.90
C GLY A 404 29.21 -15.45 2.97
N LYS A 405 27.93 -15.43 3.38
CA LYS A 405 27.10 -14.21 3.41
C LYS A 405 26.33 -14.09 4.72
N PRO A 406 26.98 -13.69 5.82
CA PRO A 406 26.30 -13.51 7.08
C PRO A 406 25.23 -12.42 6.98
N GLU A 407 24.05 -12.71 7.50
CA GLU A 407 22.89 -11.80 7.49
C GLU A 407 22.63 -11.21 8.89
N ARG A 408 21.93 -10.07 8.93
CA ARG A 408 21.30 -9.50 10.13
C ARG A 408 19.79 -9.54 9.93
N VAL A 409 19.08 -9.91 10.99
CA VAL A 409 17.62 -10.06 10.94
C VAL A 409 16.93 -8.88 11.60
N PHE A 410 16.12 -8.18 10.83
CA PHE A 410 15.26 -7.10 11.30
C PHE A 410 13.81 -7.55 11.23
N LYS A 411 13.11 -7.55 12.37
CA LYS A 411 11.71 -7.95 12.50
C LYS A 411 10.83 -6.72 12.56
N TYR A 412 9.81 -6.67 11.71
CA TYR A 412 8.70 -5.73 11.79
C TYR A 412 7.42 -6.52 12.06
N LYS A 413 6.64 -6.11 13.05
CA LYS A 413 5.36 -6.70 13.43
C LYS A 413 4.29 -5.63 13.33
N LYS A 414 3.17 -5.99 12.70
CA LYS A 414 2.00 -5.15 12.51
C LYS A 414 0.76 -5.93 12.95
N GLU A 415 -0.06 -5.32 13.80
CA GLU A 415 -1.32 -5.89 14.29
C GLU A 415 -2.46 -4.91 13.95
N ILE A 416 -3.42 -5.35 13.16
CA ILE A 416 -4.60 -4.58 12.78
C ILE A 416 -5.80 -5.20 13.49
N ILE A 417 -6.47 -4.42 14.33
CA ILE A 417 -7.71 -4.78 15.00
C ILE A 417 -8.82 -3.94 14.38
N LEU A 418 -9.83 -4.58 13.82
CA LEU A 418 -10.99 -3.92 13.22
C LEU A 418 -12.23 -4.18 14.06
N TYR A 419 -13.20 -3.26 13.98
CA TYR A 419 -14.49 -3.34 14.65
C TYR A 419 -15.62 -3.51 13.61
N PRO A 420 -15.92 -4.74 13.15
CA PRO A 420 -16.87 -4.97 12.07
C PRO A 420 -18.27 -4.44 12.38
N ASP A 421 -18.70 -4.48 13.64
CA ASP A 421 -20.02 -3.96 14.06
C ASP A 421 -20.22 -2.48 13.72
N VAL A 422 -19.18 -1.65 13.84
CA VAL A 422 -19.23 -0.23 13.50
C VAL A 422 -19.25 -0.07 11.99
N ILE A 423 -18.46 -0.86 11.27
CA ILE A 423 -18.33 -0.80 9.82
C ILE A 423 -19.63 -1.21 9.14
N MET A 424 -20.24 -2.32 9.57
CA MET A 424 -21.47 -2.88 9.00
C MET A 424 -22.69 -1.98 9.23
N LYS A 425 -22.71 -1.18 10.31
CA LYS A 425 -23.76 -0.19 10.55
C LYS A 425 -23.66 1.02 9.62
N THR A 426 -22.45 1.42 9.25
CA THR A 426 -22.21 2.65 8.47
C THR A 426 -22.07 2.39 6.97
N HIS A 427 -21.65 1.19 6.56
CA HIS A 427 -21.29 0.88 5.18
C HIS A 427 -22.01 -0.36 4.64
N GLU A 428 -22.94 -0.17 3.70
CA GLU A 428 -23.62 -1.29 3.04
C GLU A 428 -22.75 -1.97 1.95
N ARG A 429 -21.95 -1.17 1.22
CA ARG A 429 -21.21 -1.58 0.01
C ARG A 429 -19.71 -1.82 0.21
N ARG A 430 -19.11 -1.30 1.28
CA ARG A 430 -17.67 -1.37 1.54
C ARG A 430 -17.45 -2.24 2.76
N ARG A 431 -16.93 -3.45 2.52
CA ARG A 431 -16.69 -4.44 3.59
C ARG A 431 -15.24 -4.89 3.64
N ASP A 432 -14.49 -4.80 2.54
CA ASP A 432 -13.10 -5.24 2.56
C ASP A 432 -12.15 -4.05 2.61
N LEU A 433 -10.99 -4.26 3.23
CA LEU A 433 -9.91 -3.29 3.30
C LEU A 433 -8.72 -3.78 2.48
N ASN A 434 -7.93 -2.82 2.00
CA ASN A 434 -6.58 -3.10 1.54
C ASN A 434 -5.62 -2.36 2.46
N ASP A 435 -4.66 -3.11 2.99
CA ASP A 435 -3.52 -2.57 3.69
C ASP A 435 -2.31 -2.54 2.75
N ILE A 436 -1.78 -1.35 2.50
CA ILE A 436 -0.70 -1.11 1.56
C ILE A 436 0.50 -0.60 2.35
N MET A 437 1.60 -1.34 2.31
CA MET A 437 2.88 -0.97 2.90
C MET A 437 3.91 -0.75 1.80
N ARG A 438 4.58 0.40 1.80
CA ARG A 438 5.68 0.69 0.87
C ARG A 438 6.94 0.90 1.67
N PHE A 439 7.97 0.13 1.34
CA PHE A 439 9.27 0.23 1.99
C PHE A 439 10.26 0.88 1.04
N ASN A 440 10.91 1.95 1.50
CA ASN A 440 12.01 2.59 0.80
C ASN A 440 13.34 1.99 1.25
N ILE A 441 14.10 1.50 0.30
CA ILE A 441 15.39 0.82 0.51
C ILE A 441 16.59 1.75 0.33
N ARG A 442 16.39 3.06 0.09
CA ARG A 442 17.50 4.02 -0.10
C ARG A 442 18.51 3.95 1.05
N ASP A 443 18.02 3.95 2.28
CA ASP A 443 18.88 3.86 3.48
C ASP A 443 19.58 2.50 3.60
N VAL A 444 19.05 1.46 2.96
CA VAL A 444 19.61 0.10 2.97
C VAL A 444 20.75 -0.05 1.97
N VAL A 445 20.65 0.62 0.81
CA VAL A 445 21.67 0.56 -0.27
C VAL A 445 22.68 1.70 -0.23
N GLU A 446 22.55 2.64 0.72
CA GLU A 446 23.42 3.82 0.85
C GLU A 446 24.91 3.44 0.95
N GLN A 447 25.21 2.30 1.59
CA GLN A 447 26.58 1.80 1.77
C GLN A 447 26.94 0.64 0.84
N ALA A 448 26.17 0.43 -0.24
CA ALA A 448 26.49 -0.56 -1.25
C ALA A 448 27.67 -0.11 -2.13
N ASP A 449 28.49 -1.07 -2.56
CA ASP A 449 29.55 -0.84 -3.54
C ASP A 449 28.98 -0.54 -4.93
N ASP A 450 29.82 -0.07 -5.84
CA ASP A 450 29.42 0.26 -7.21
C ASP A 450 28.69 -0.90 -7.92
N SER A 451 27.68 -0.55 -8.71
CA SER A 451 26.77 -1.51 -9.33
C SER A 451 27.41 -2.37 -10.42
N LEU A 452 28.55 -1.94 -10.95
CA LEU A 452 29.35 -2.64 -11.96
C LEU A 452 30.75 -2.91 -11.44
N VAL A 453 31.26 -4.11 -11.73
CA VAL A 453 32.61 -4.56 -11.39
C VAL A 453 33.28 -5.09 -12.65
N GLU A 454 34.47 -4.60 -12.96
CA GLU A 454 35.29 -5.14 -14.04
C GLU A 454 35.77 -6.56 -13.67
N TYR A 455 35.36 -7.56 -14.44
CA TYR A 455 35.84 -8.92 -14.33
C TYR A 455 36.81 -9.24 -15.49
N PRO A 456 38.10 -9.44 -15.23
CA PRO A 456 39.04 -9.86 -16.26
C PRO A 456 38.79 -11.32 -16.65
N TYR A 457 38.65 -11.59 -17.94
CA TYR A 457 38.53 -12.93 -18.50
C TYR A 457 39.36 -13.04 -19.79
N VAL A 458 39.70 -14.26 -20.17
CA VAL A 458 40.39 -14.54 -21.43
C VAL A 458 39.35 -14.90 -22.48
N ASP A 459 39.38 -14.24 -23.64
CA ASP A 459 38.51 -14.62 -24.75
C ASP A 459 38.94 -16.01 -25.25
N PRO A 460 38.07 -17.03 -25.20
CA PRO A 460 38.42 -18.38 -25.61
C PRO A 460 38.75 -18.50 -27.11
N ALA A 461 38.32 -17.54 -27.95
CA ALA A 461 38.59 -17.56 -29.38
C ALA A 461 39.92 -16.88 -29.75
N THR A 462 40.28 -15.77 -29.09
CA THR A 462 41.49 -14.99 -29.46
C THR A 462 42.65 -15.15 -28.48
N GLY A 463 42.41 -15.66 -27.27
CA GLY A 463 43.43 -15.76 -26.21
C GLY A 463 43.76 -14.42 -25.56
N ASP A 464 43.09 -13.33 -25.95
CA ASP A 464 43.34 -12.00 -25.40
C ASP A 464 42.70 -11.82 -24.03
N LEU A 465 43.40 -11.08 -23.16
CA LEU A 465 42.85 -10.65 -21.89
C LEU A 465 41.86 -9.51 -22.13
N ARG A 466 40.58 -9.75 -21.81
CA ARG A 466 39.50 -8.76 -21.87
C ARG A 466 38.94 -8.51 -20.50
N LYS A 467 38.24 -7.38 -20.37
CA LYS A 467 37.46 -7.05 -19.17
C LYS A 467 35.99 -7.00 -19.56
N ALA A 468 35.14 -7.61 -18.74
CA ALA A 468 33.69 -7.49 -18.86
C ALA A 468 33.13 -6.77 -17.63
N ASP A 469 32.20 -5.86 -17.85
CA ASP A 469 31.46 -5.23 -16.76
C ASP A 469 30.40 -6.22 -16.24
N CYS A 470 30.61 -6.73 -15.03
CA CYS A 470 29.70 -7.63 -14.36
C CYS A 470 28.87 -6.87 -13.31
N ALA A 471 27.56 -7.15 -13.25
CA ALA A 471 26.68 -6.53 -12.28
C ALA A 471 26.95 -7.08 -10.87
N ARG A 472 27.22 -6.19 -9.90
CA ARG A 472 27.29 -6.52 -8.48
C ARG A 472 25.90 -6.40 -7.87
N VAL A 473 25.44 -7.47 -7.23
CA VAL A 473 24.12 -7.53 -6.60
C VAL A 473 24.20 -8.07 -5.18
N TYR A 474 23.28 -7.59 -4.33
CA TYR A 474 23.06 -8.03 -2.97
C TYR A 474 21.67 -8.66 -2.87
N HIS A 475 21.55 -9.77 -2.16
CA HIS A 475 20.27 -10.47 -1.99
C HIS A 475 19.73 -10.17 -0.59
N MET A 476 18.66 -9.39 -0.50
CA MET A 476 17.92 -9.20 0.75
C MET A 476 16.69 -10.11 0.73
N ASN A 477 16.60 -11.02 1.69
CA ASN A 477 15.46 -11.93 1.76
C ASN A 477 14.39 -11.38 2.70
N LEU A 478 13.14 -11.53 2.29
CA LEU A 478 11.96 -11.13 3.04
C LEU A 478 11.12 -12.36 3.30
N VAL A 479 10.81 -12.64 4.57
CA VAL A 479 9.85 -13.68 4.94
C VAL A 479 8.69 -13.02 5.68
N LEU A 480 7.49 -13.15 5.14
CA LEU A 480 6.25 -12.65 5.73
C LEU A 480 5.50 -13.81 6.36
N LYS A 481 4.97 -13.58 7.56
CA LYS A 481 4.08 -14.47 8.27
C LYS A 481 2.79 -13.73 8.55
N TYR A 482 1.71 -14.23 7.97
CA TYR A 482 0.36 -13.72 8.19
C TYR A 482 -0.32 -14.63 9.20
N THR A 483 -0.97 -14.05 10.20
CA THR A 483 -1.77 -14.78 11.17
C THR A 483 -3.13 -14.10 11.25
N PHE A 484 -4.18 -14.85 10.94
CA PHE A 484 -5.56 -14.38 10.99
C PHE A 484 -6.47 -15.47 11.53
N ALA A 485 -7.62 -15.06 12.07
CA ALA A 485 -8.67 -15.99 12.46
C ALA A 485 -9.65 -16.17 11.28
N ASP A 486 -9.95 -17.41 10.94
CA ASP A 486 -10.97 -17.77 9.95
C ASP A 486 -12.39 -17.60 10.51
N ARG A 487 -13.40 -17.77 9.66
CA ARG A 487 -14.84 -17.72 9.99
C ARG A 487 -15.24 -18.66 11.12
N GLU A 488 -14.53 -19.78 11.29
CA GLU A 488 -14.74 -20.74 12.38
C GLU A 488 -13.94 -20.42 13.66
N GLY A 489 -13.21 -19.30 13.69
CA GLY A 489 -12.34 -18.91 14.79
C GLY A 489 -11.00 -19.65 14.83
N GLN A 490 -10.70 -20.48 13.83
CA GLN A 490 -9.42 -21.19 13.71
C GLN A 490 -8.33 -20.22 13.24
N THR A 491 -7.15 -20.30 13.86
CA THR A 491 -6.02 -19.45 13.45
C THR A 491 -5.33 -20.03 12.23
N ILE A 492 -5.43 -19.34 11.10
CA ILE A 492 -4.72 -19.67 9.87
C ILE A 492 -3.42 -18.88 9.83
N VAL A 493 -2.34 -19.57 9.43
CA VAL A 493 -1.01 -18.98 9.27
C VAL A 493 -0.53 -19.20 7.85
N HIS A 494 -0.24 -18.12 7.14
CA HIS A 494 0.32 -18.13 5.79
C HIS A 494 1.75 -17.59 5.80
N TYR A 495 2.61 -18.13 4.93
CA TYR A 495 3.99 -17.68 4.80
C TYR A 495 4.30 -17.32 3.35
N ASP A 496 4.84 -16.12 3.15
CA ASP A 496 5.40 -15.72 1.85
C ASP A 496 6.88 -15.45 1.97
N ARG A 497 7.62 -15.82 0.92
CA ARG A 497 9.04 -15.52 0.80
C ARG A 497 9.35 -14.81 -0.50
N ILE A 498 10.08 -13.71 -0.37
CA ILE A 498 10.56 -12.93 -1.51
C ILE A 498 12.04 -12.66 -1.36
N ARG A 499 12.76 -12.80 -2.47
CA ARG A 499 14.14 -12.33 -2.59
C ARG A 499 14.15 -11.01 -3.36
N ILE A 500 14.66 -9.98 -2.70
CA ILE A 500 14.83 -8.65 -3.27
C ILE A 500 16.28 -8.52 -3.71
N VAL A 501 16.50 -8.39 -5.02
CA VAL A 501 17.84 -8.25 -5.60
C VAL A 501 18.16 -6.76 -5.72
N LEU A 502 19.22 -6.34 -5.04
CA LEU A 502 19.60 -4.95 -4.85
C LEU A 502 20.96 -4.64 -5.47
N ASN A 503 21.15 -3.41 -5.92
CA ASN A 503 22.44 -2.81 -6.22
C ASN A 503 22.48 -1.36 -5.66
N LYS A 504 23.58 -0.64 -5.88
CA LYS A 504 23.73 0.76 -5.42
C LYS A 504 22.67 1.70 -5.98
N ASP A 505 22.17 1.43 -7.18
CA ASP A 505 21.15 2.24 -7.85
C ASP A 505 19.72 1.92 -7.41
N GLY A 506 19.54 0.87 -6.59
CA GLY A 506 18.27 0.46 -6.01
C GLY A 506 17.91 -1.02 -6.24
N ILE A 507 16.62 -1.27 -6.46
CA ILE A 507 16.05 -2.59 -6.67
C ILE A 507 16.19 -2.97 -8.15
N VAL A 508 16.87 -4.08 -8.40
CA VAL A 508 17.05 -4.64 -9.75
C VAL A 508 15.83 -5.49 -10.14
N ARG A 509 15.39 -6.37 -9.23
CA ARG A 509 14.22 -7.24 -9.42
C ARG A 509 13.72 -7.84 -8.11
N LEU A 510 12.51 -8.38 -8.16
CA LEU A 510 11.85 -9.12 -7.08
C LEU A 510 11.63 -10.56 -7.56
N GLU A 511 12.05 -11.54 -6.77
CA GLU A 511 11.88 -12.96 -7.06
C GLU A 511 10.99 -13.57 -5.96
N GLU A 512 9.80 -14.08 -6.34
CA GLU A 512 9.00 -14.92 -5.44
C GLU A 512 9.66 -16.30 -5.36
N VAL A 513 10.05 -16.70 -4.15
CA VAL A 513 10.71 -17.99 -3.93
C VAL A 513 9.68 -18.92 -3.30
N ARG A 514 9.03 -19.73 -4.13
CA ARG A 514 8.16 -20.83 -3.67
C ARG A 514 9.01 -22.07 -3.47
N GLY A 515 8.73 -22.84 -2.41
CA GLY A 515 9.36 -24.14 -2.25
C GLY A 515 9.02 -25.04 -3.43
N ALA A 516 10.03 -25.75 -3.95
CA ALA A 516 9.86 -26.75 -4.98
C ALA A 516 9.06 -27.96 -4.47
#